data_AF-A0A971HA97-F1
#
_entry.id   AF-A0A971HA97-F1
#
_cell.length_a   1.000
_cell.length_b   1.000
_cell.length_c   1.000
_cell.angle_alpha   90.00
_cell.angle_beta   90.00
_cell.angle_gamma   90.00
#
_symmetry.space_group_name_H-M   'P 1'
#
loop_
_entity.id
_entity.type
_entity.pdbx_description
1 polymer ?
#
loop_
_entity_poly.entity_id
_entity_poly.type
_entity_poly.pdbx_seq_one_letter_code
_entity_poly.pdbx_strand_id
1 'polypeptide(L)'
;MLKARRVLAFSVRIQSYLLLLYLFFIGLYVVGLRYPIIDTYMTLLYDSLVLFTWIQIGYSAVLVLITCGVWIRDKVFPAREFISILVKVLVVVIIVYALGYIESVIHYGFTVRF
;
A
#
# COMPACT_ATOMS: atom_id res chain seq x y z
N MET A 1 0.44 -29.22 0.77
CA MET A 1 0.97 -28.41 1.88
C MET A 1 2.18 -27.56 1.50
N LEU A 2 3.35 -28.13 1.12
CA LEU A 2 4.55 -27.33 0.81
C LEU A 2 4.38 -26.33 -0.35
N LYS A 3 3.65 -26.67 -1.42
CA LYS A 3 3.43 -25.78 -2.57
C LYS A 3 2.60 -24.54 -2.21
N ALA A 4 1.48 -24.69 -1.51
CA ALA A 4 0.60 -23.57 -1.12
C ALA A 4 1.29 -22.59 -0.16
N ARG A 5 2.02 -23.10 0.84
CA ARG A 5 2.85 -22.29 1.74
C ARG A 5 3.95 -21.52 0.99
N ARG A 6 4.57 -22.14 -0.01
CA ARG A 6 5.62 -21.51 -0.82
C ARG A 6 5.06 -20.38 -1.70
N VAL A 7 3.87 -20.56 -2.26
CA VAL A 7 3.15 -19.52 -3.02
C VAL A 7 2.79 -18.35 -2.10
N LEU A 8 2.25 -18.59 -0.91
CA LEU A 8 1.97 -17.55 0.08
C LEU A 8 3.23 -16.75 0.46
N ALA A 9 4.33 -17.44 0.79
CA ALA A 9 5.59 -16.78 1.13
C ALA A 9 6.18 -15.96 -0.03
N PHE A 10 5.99 -16.41 -1.27
CA PHE A 10 6.42 -15.67 -2.47
C PHE A 10 5.55 -14.43 -2.70
N SER A 11 4.22 -14.57 -2.59
CA SER A 11 3.29 -13.45 -2.73
C SER A 11 3.48 -12.39 -1.64
N VAL A 12 3.74 -12.79 -0.39
CA VAL A 12 4.08 -11.86 0.70
C VAL A 12 5.36 -11.07 0.38
N ARG A 13 6.32 -11.68 -0.32
CA ARG A 13 7.55 -10.99 -0.75
C ARG A 13 7.29 -9.97 -1.86
N ILE A 14 6.46 -10.32 -2.84
CA ILE A 14 6.00 -9.39 -3.88
C ILE A 14 5.33 -8.17 -3.24
N GLN A 15 4.45 -8.39 -2.26
CA GLN A 15 3.80 -7.30 -1.52
C GLN A 15 4.82 -6.38 -0.82
N SER A 16 5.93 -6.91 -0.33
CA SER A 16 7.00 -6.08 0.26
C SER A 16 7.72 -5.22 -0.79
N TYR A 17 7.97 -5.75 -1.99
CA TYR A 17 8.58 -4.97 -3.07
C TYR A 17 7.65 -3.88 -3.60
N LEU A 18 6.35 -4.17 -3.71
CA LEU A 18 5.33 -3.16 -4.03
C LEU A 18 5.31 -2.05 -2.98
N LEU A 19 5.37 -2.39 -1.70
CA LEU A 19 5.43 -1.41 -0.62
C LEU A 19 6.69 -0.54 -0.68
N LEU A 20 7.85 -1.13 -1.01
CA LEU A 20 9.09 -0.39 -1.19
C LEU A 20 9.00 0.60 -2.35
N LEU A 21 8.44 0.16 -3.48
CA LEU A 21 8.21 1.01 -4.64
C LEU A 21 7.25 2.16 -4.31
N TYR A 22 6.18 1.86 -3.58
CA TYR A 22 5.23 2.86 -3.10
C TYR A 22 5.90 3.91 -2.19
N LEU A 23 6.72 3.48 -1.23
CA LEU A 23 7.53 4.39 -0.39
C LEU A 23 8.50 5.26 -1.21
N PHE A 24 9.08 4.70 -2.27
CA PHE A 24 9.94 5.46 -3.18
C PHE A 24 9.19 6.58 -3.89
N PHE A 25 7.99 6.30 -4.44
CA PHE A 25 7.14 7.33 -5.07
C PHE A 25 6.71 8.41 -4.08
N ILE A 26 6.45 8.07 -2.82
CA ILE A 26 6.15 9.04 -1.77
C ILE A 26 7.34 9.94 -1.51
N GLY A 27 8.55 9.36 -1.45
CA GLY A 27 9.79 10.12 -1.35
C GLY A 27 9.92 11.13 -2.48
N LEU A 28 9.65 10.71 -3.72
CA LEU A 28 9.64 11.61 -4.89
C LEU A 28 8.58 12.70 -4.78
N TYR A 29 7.37 12.39 -4.30
CA TYR A 29 6.31 13.38 -4.10
C TYR A 29 6.70 14.43 -3.06
N VAL A 30 7.22 14.01 -1.90
CA VAL A 30 7.67 14.93 -0.83
C VAL A 30 8.84 15.80 -1.29
N VAL A 31 9.81 15.21 -2.01
CA VAL A 31 10.91 15.96 -2.62
C VAL A 31 10.36 16.96 -3.63
N GLY A 32 9.43 16.52 -4.47
CA GLY A 32 8.76 17.35 -5.45
C GLY A 32 8.17 18.59 -4.82
N LEU A 33 7.46 18.47 -3.69
CA LEU A 33 6.78 19.61 -3.03
C LEU A 33 7.70 20.79 -2.70
N ARG A 34 9.00 20.53 -2.54
CA ARG A 34 10.00 21.57 -2.22
C ARG A 34 10.60 22.24 -3.45
N TYR A 35 10.62 21.57 -4.60
CA TYR A 35 11.21 22.10 -5.82
C TYR A 35 10.12 22.67 -6.74
N PRO A 36 10.39 23.75 -7.49
CA PRO A 36 9.48 24.25 -8.51
C PRO A 36 9.49 23.32 -9.72
N ILE A 37 8.89 22.14 -9.58
CA ILE A 37 8.72 21.17 -10.65
C ILE A 37 7.43 21.49 -11.40
N ILE A 38 7.41 21.24 -12.71
CA ILE A 38 6.26 21.41 -13.60
C ILE A 38 5.02 20.72 -13.00
N ASP A 39 3.87 21.41 -12.97
CA ASP A 39 2.63 20.90 -12.37
C ASP A 39 2.23 19.53 -12.93
N THR A 40 2.43 19.30 -14.23
CA THR A 40 2.17 18.00 -14.89
C THR A 40 2.96 16.84 -14.26
N TYR A 41 4.18 17.08 -13.79
CA TYR A 41 4.98 16.04 -13.11
C TYR A 41 4.37 15.66 -11.76
N MET A 42 3.86 16.65 -11.02
CA MET A 42 3.18 16.41 -9.75
C MET A 42 1.88 15.65 -9.92
N THR A 43 1.09 15.98 -10.94
CA THR A 43 -0.15 15.26 -11.25
C THR A 43 0.15 13.80 -11.60
N LEU A 44 1.14 13.55 -12.46
CA LEU A 44 1.54 12.19 -12.82
C LEU A 44 2.07 11.38 -11.63
N LEU A 45 2.82 12.03 -10.72
CA LEU A 45 3.28 11.40 -9.48
C LEU A 45 2.11 11.03 -8.56
N TYR A 46 1.15 11.95 -8.39
CA TYR A 46 -0.02 11.70 -7.59
C TYR A 46 -0.90 10.58 -8.16
N ASP A 47 -1.19 10.61 -9.46
CA ASP A 47 -1.95 9.56 -10.14
C ASP A 47 -1.27 8.20 -10.01
N SER A 48 0.06 8.18 -10.13
CA SER A 48 0.86 6.97 -9.90
C SER A 48 0.71 6.47 -8.46
N LEU A 49 0.78 7.36 -7.46
CA LEU A 49 0.60 7.01 -6.05
C LEU A 49 -0.80 6.45 -5.77
N VAL A 50 -1.85 7.07 -6.33
CA VAL A 50 -3.22 6.58 -6.21
C VAL A 50 -3.33 5.18 -6.83
N LEU A 51 -2.79 4.98 -8.03
CA LEU A 51 -2.80 3.68 -8.70
C LEU A 51 -2.07 2.61 -7.89
N PHE A 52 -0.88 2.90 -7.36
CA PHE A 52 -0.15 1.96 -6.50
C PHE A 52 -0.90 1.64 -5.21
N THR A 53 -1.60 2.61 -4.62
CA THR A 53 -2.44 2.40 -3.45
C THR A 53 -3.52 1.35 -3.74
N TRP A 54 -4.26 1.51 -4.84
CA TRP A 54 -5.29 0.56 -5.25
C TRP A 54 -4.73 -0.83 -5.55
N ILE A 55 -3.60 -0.92 -6.24
CA ILE A 55 -2.91 -2.20 -6.49
C ILE A 55 -2.56 -2.88 -5.16
N GLN A 56 -2.03 -2.13 -4.20
CA GLN A 56 -1.58 -2.70 -2.94
C GLN A 56 -2.75 -3.18 -2.08
N ILE A 57 -3.86 -2.44 -2.06
CA ILE A 57 -5.10 -2.86 -1.40
C ILE A 57 -5.66 -4.12 -2.06
N GLY A 58 -5.79 -4.13 -3.39
CA GLY A 58 -6.30 -5.28 -4.15
C GLY A 58 -5.45 -6.53 -3.94
N TYR A 59 -4.13 -6.39 -4.01
CA TYR A 59 -3.20 -7.51 -3.77
C TYR A 59 -3.30 -8.05 -2.34
N SER A 60 -3.45 -7.15 -1.35
CA SER A 60 -3.63 -7.54 0.05
C SER A 60 -4.96 -8.28 0.27
N ALA A 61 -6.04 -7.83 -0.38
CA ALA A 61 -7.34 -8.50 -0.32
C ALA A 61 -7.27 -9.94 -0.87
N VAL A 62 -6.60 -10.13 -2.02
CA VAL A 62 -6.37 -11.46 -2.61
C VAL A 62 -5.55 -12.35 -1.67
N LEU A 63 -4.51 -11.81 -1.03
CA LEU A 63 -3.69 -12.54 -0.06
C LEU A 63 -4.50 -12.98 1.17
N VAL A 64 -5.40 -12.13 1.67
CA VAL A 64 -6.32 -12.48 2.76
C VAL A 64 -7.26 -13.61 2.32
N LEU A 65 -7.83 -13.54 1.11
CA LEU A 65 -8.68 -14.62 0.58
C LEU A 65 -7.94 -15.95 0.46
N ILE A 66 -6.69 -15.95 -0.03
CA ILE A 66 -5.85 -17.15 -0.09
C ILE A 66 -5.58 -17.70 1.32
N THR A 67 -5.30 -16.81 2.28
CA THR A 67 -5.06 -17.19 3.68
C THR A 67 -6.31 -17.84 4.30
N CYS A 68 -7.50 -17.26 4.09
CA CYS A 68 -8.76 -17.85 4.53
C CYS A 68 -9.05 -19.20 3.85
N GLY A 69 -8.76 -19.32 2.55
CA GLY A 69 -8.91 -20.58 1.81
C GLY A 69 -8.02 -21.71 2.35
N VAL A 70 -6.78 -21.38 2.72
CA VAL A 70 -5.86 -22.33 3.37
C VAL A 70 -6.38 -22.71 4.76
N TRP A 71 -6.92 -21.76 5.53
CA TRP A 71 -7.48 -22.05 6.85
C TRP A 71 -8.68 -23.01 6.79
N ILE A 72 -9.60 -22.82 5.84
CA ILE A 72 -10.77 -23.71 5.65
C ILE A 72 -10.32 -25.13 5.28
N ARG A 73 -9.29 -25.25 4.41
CA ARG A 73 -8.84 -26.55 3.89
C ARG A 73 -7.96 -27.32 4.88
N ASP A 74 -7.01 -26.65 5.51
CA ASP A 74 -5.97 -27.30 6.32
C ASP A 74 -6.25 -27.18 7.84
N LYS A 75 -7.27 -26.44 8.28
CA LYS A 75 -7.62 -26.12 9.69
C LYS A 75 -6.48 -25.52 10.54
N VAL A 76 -5.31 -25.30 9.96
CA VAL A 76 -4.16 -24.64 10.57
C VAL A 76 -4.12 -23.20 10.08
N PHE A 77 -4.30 -22.25 11.00
CA PHE A 77 -4.30 -20.83 10.67
C PHE A 77 -2.87 -20.31 10.47
N PRO A 78 -2.50 -19.79 9.28
CA PRO A 78 -1.18 -19.20 9.04
C PRO A 78 -1.12 -17.77 9.62
N ALA A 79 -1.06 -17.71 10.96
CA ALA A 79 -1.14 -16.46 11.72
C ALA A 79 -0.05 -15.45 11.35
N ARG A 80 1.18 -15.93 11.08
CA ARG A 80 2.33 -15.07 10.77
C ARG A 80 2.12 -14.32 9.46
N GLU A 81 1.67 -15.03 8.43
CA GLU A 81 1.38 -14.47 7.11
C GLU A 81 0.20 -13.49 7.19
N PHE A 82 -0.86 -13.86 7.90
CA PHE A 82 -2.02 -13.01 8.10
C PHE A 82 -1.67 -11.69 8.80
N ILE A 83 -0.94 -11.75 9.93
CA ILE A 83 -0.47 -10.57 10.65
C ILE A 83 0.42 -9.71 9.76
N SER A 84 1.33 -10.32 8.97
CA SER A 84 2.18 -9.57 8.06
C SER A 84 1.39 -8.82 6.98
N ILE A 85 0.30 -9.39 6.47
CA ILE A 85 -0.56 -8.73 5.49
C ILE A 85 -1.27 -7.54 6.15
N LEU A 86 -1.81 -7.76 7.35
CA LEU A 86 -2.56 -6.75 8.11
C LEU A 86 -1.71 -5.54 8.46
N VAL A 87 -0.48 -5.76 8.94
CA VAL A 87 0.49 -4.68 9.21
C VAL A 87 0.80 -3.87 7.95
N LYS A 88 1.00 -4.52 6.80
CA LYS A 88 1.30 -3.81 5.54
C LYS A 88 0.13 -2.98 5.04
N VAL A 89 -1.10 -3.52 5.15
CA VAL A 89 -2.31 -2.76 4.82
C VAL A 89 -2.43 -1.54 5.74
N LEU A 90 -2.20 -1.72 7.04
CA LEU A 90 -2.24 -0.63 8.01
C LEU A 90 -1.22 0.48 7.68
N VAL A 91 0.00 0.10 7.26
CA VAL A 91 1.01 1.06 6.79
C VAL A 91 0.51 1.84 5.57
N VAL A 92 -0.08 1.17 4.57
CA VAL A 92 -0.64 1.86 3.40
C VAL A 92 -1.77 2.80 3.80
N VAL A 93 -2.67 2.38 4.69
CA VAL A 93 -3.77 3.21 5.18
C VAL A 93 -3.24 4.49 5.83
N ILE A 94 -2.27 4.37 6.76
CA ILE A 94 -1.65 5.54 7.41
C ILE A 94 -1.07 6.50 6.37
N ILE A 95 -0.37 5.96 5.37
CA ILE A 95 0.24 6.75 4.31
C ILE A 95 -0.81 7.48 3.46
N VAL A 96 -1.89 6.81 3.08
CA VAL A 96 -2.99 7.43 2.32
C VAL A 96 -3.60 8.58 3.11
N TYR A 97 -3.84 8.39 4.40
CA TYR A 97 -4.30 9.46 5.29
C TYR A 97 -3.29 10.62 5.35
N ALA A 98 -1.99 10.33 5.43
CA ALA A 98 -0.94 11.34 5.44
C ALA A 98 -0.90 12.14 4.12
N LEU A 99 -1.01 11.46 2.97
CA LEU A 99 -1.06 12.12 1.65
C LEU A 99 -2.31 13.00 1.52
N GLY A 100 -3.48 12.52 1.94
CA GLY A 100 -4.71 13.32 1.93
C GLY A 100 -4.62 14.54 2.84
N TYR A 101 -3.94 14.44 3.98
CA TYR A 101 -3.67 15.58 4.85
C TYR A 101 -2.75 16.60 4.19
N ILE A 102 -1.68 16.14 3.53
CA ILE A 102 -0.73 17.01 2.81
C ILE A 102 -1.44 17.76 1.68
N GLU A 103 -2.24 17.07 0.85
CA GLU A 103 -3.01 17.73 -0.21
C GLU A 103 -4.04 18.73 0.34
N SER A 104 -4.75 18.37 1.41
CA SER A 104 -5.69 19.27 2.07
C SER A 104 -5.00 20.56 2.53
N VAL A 105 -3.80 20.45 3.09
CA VAL A 105 -3.02 21.61 3.53
C VAL A 105 -2.54 22.47 2.35
N ILE A 106 -2.11 21.85 1.24
CA ILE A 106 -1.58 22.55 0.06
C ILE A 106 -2.68 23.25 -0.74
N HIS A 107 -3.79 22.57 -1.02
CA HIS A 107 -4.83 23.10 -1.91
C HIS A 107 -5.86 23.98 -1.20
N TYR A 108 -6.18 23.69 0.07
CA TYR A 108 -7.26 24.36 0.78
C TYR A 108 -6.79 25.28 1.90
N GLY A 109 -5.49 25.27 2.25
CA GLY A 109 -4.91 26.07 3.32
C GLY A 109 -5.57 25.78 4.68
N PHE A 110 -4.96 24.93 5.51
CA PHE A 110 -5.35 24.64 6.91
C PHE A 110 -6.86 24.53 7.19
N THR A 111 -7.66 24.04 6.25
CA THR A 111 -9.09 23.79 6.47
C THR A 111 -9.33 22.29 6.44
N VAL A 112 -9.18 21.69 7.62
CA VAL A 112 -9.61 20.31 7.91
C VAL A 112 -11.11 20.24 7.69
N ARG A 113 -11.57 19.52 6.67
CA ARG A 113 -12.97 19.09 6.56
C ARG A 113 -13.02 17.56 6.56
N PHE A 114 -13.76 17.07 7.54
CA PHE A 114 -14.14 15.68 7.75
C PHE A 114 -15.00 15.14 6.62
#